data_AF-A0A3A5WEY2-F1
#
_entry.id   AF-A0A3A5WEY2-F1
#
_cell.length_a   1.000
_cell.length_b   1.000
_cell.length_c   1.000
_cell.angle_alpha   90.00
_cell.angle_beta   90.00
_cell.angle_gamma   90.00
#
_symmetry.space_group_name_H-M   'P 1'
#
loop_
_entity.id
_entity.type
_entity.pdbx_description
1 polymer ?
#
loop_
_entity_poly.entity_id
_entity_poly.type
_entity_poly.pdbx_seq_one_letter_code
_entity_poly.pdbx_strand_id
1 'polypeptide(L)'
;MNLAETEAGVAVHHGSNGVVVASRFHVNDTRVHAPDADALTTVIDALEAWHRRGHDGDVSVDLTEEERPILTASLPWLTLNEQGPHVVHRFDHGAAVMERSASFDAAAVVVDTDARIPVDEATHAAMQEAWAVELSGQNVSQGAYVSDQVHLLGLEARLGMQAQAGPMWPPRGSNADGSLPSEGHALSLTARVMSWTRLIAAGCPSEFSIRAPVLGGLTSLIVAFDHGPSGVFLYADGHPSEVAIDDAVGLVVRRVYAQDGTLRYGRKALRL
;
A
#
# COMPACT_ATOMS: atom_id res chain seq x y z
N MET A 1 19.47 -12.07 -9.79
CA MET A 1 18.10 -12.61 -9.62
C MET A 1 17.19 -11.89 -10.61
N ASN A 2 16.50 -12.62 -11.49
CA ASN A 2 15.56 -12.04 -12.45
C ASN A 2 14.13 -12.19 -11.93
N LEU A 3 13.41 -11.08 -11.77
CA LEU A 3 12.04 -11.01 -11.27
C LEU A 3 11.10 -10.90 -12.48
N ALA A 4 10.53 -12.03 -12.90
CA ALA A 4 9.60 -12.11 -14.02
C ALA A 4 8.13 -12.26 -13.58
N GLU A 5 7.90 -12.77 -12.37
CA GLU A 5 6.55 -12.88 -11.81
C GLU A 5 6.10 -11.53 -11.26
N THR A 6 4.78 -11.30 -11.25
CA THR A 6 4.19 -10.07 -10.71
C THR A 6 3.09 -10.42 -9.72
N GLU A 7 3.07 -9.71 -8.60
CA GLU A 7 2.09 -9.91 -7.54
C GLU A 7 1.78 -8.56 -6.90
N ALA A 8 0.51 -8.22 -6.72
CA ALA A 8 0.10 -7.01 -5.99
C ALA A 8 0.79 -5.70 -6.47
N GLY A 9 1.05 -5.58 -7.79
CA GLY A 9 1.67 -4.40 -8.40
C GLY A 9 3.20 -4.35 -8.36
N VAL A 10 3.87 -5.33 -7.74
CA VAL A 10 5.34 -5.44 -7.72
C VAL A 10 5.82 -6.63 -8.56
N ALA A 11 7.07 -6.58 -9.00
CA ALA A 11 7.77 -7.74 -9.52
C ALA A 11 8.25 -8.56 -8.33
N VAL A 12 8.13 -9.89 -8.40
CA VAL A 12 8.44 -10.78 -7.27
C VAL A 12 9.26 -11.98 -7.73
N HIS A 13 10.12 -12.44 -6.84
CA HIS A 13 10.79 -13.73 -6.93
C HIS A 13 10.66 -14.44 -5.58
N HIS A 14 10.14 -15.66 -5.62
CA HIS A 14 10.08 -16.53 -4.45
C HIS A 14 11.21 -17.56 -4.52
N GLY A 15 12.15 -17.45 -3.59
CA GLY A 15 13.20 -18.43 -3.39
C GLY A 15 12.82 -19.41 -2.28
N SER A 16 13.62 -20.46 -2.10
CA SER A 16 13.42 -21.43 -1.00
C SER A 16 13.59 -20.80 0.39
N ASN A 17 14.42 -19.75 0.50
CA ASN A 17 14.84 -19.17 1.78
C ASN A 17 14.41 -17.70 1.93
N GLY A 18 13.43 -17.26 1.13
CA GLY A 18 12.97 -15.89 1.17
C GLY A 18 12.23 -15.40 -0.06
N VAL A 19 11.83 -14.13 -0.01
CA VAL A 19 11.13 -13.44 -1.09
C VAL A 19 11.86 -12.16 -1.42
N VAL A 20 11.96 -11.83 -2.70
CA VAL A 20 12.49 -10.55 -3.18
C VAL A 20 11.41 -9.88 -4.02
N VAL A 21 11.09 -8.63 -3.70
CA VAL A 21 10.19 -7.79 -4.48
C VAL A 21 10.91 -6.54 -4.96
N ALA A 22 10.48 -6.02 -6.11
CA ALA A 22 10.93 -4.74 -6.62
C ALA A 22 9.81 -4.03 -7.38
N SER A 23 9.89 -2.70 -7.42
CA SER A 23 9.00 -1.91 -8.26
C SER A 23 9.14 -2.30 -9.73
N ARG A 24 7.99 -2.32 -10.41
CA ARG A 24 7.89 -2.57 -11.85
C ARG A 24 8.08 -1.32 -12.69
N PHE A 25 7.95 -0.15 -12.08
CA PHE A 25 7.93 1.13 -12.78
C PHE A 25 9.34 1.55 -13.17
N HIS A 26 9.53 1.96 -14.41
CA HIS A 26 10.82 2.37 -14.95
C HIS A 26 10.72 3.66 -15.75
N VAL A 27 11.64 4.59 -15.49
CA VAL A 27 11.93 5.72 -16.39
C VAL A 27 13.16 5.34 -17.18
N ASN A 28 13.00 5.09 -18.48
CA ASN A 28 14.02 4.45 -19.31
C ASN A 28 14.43 3.09 -18.71
N ASP A 29 15.73 2.89 -18.42
CA ASP A 29 16.24 1.67 -17.78
C ASP A 29 16.37 1.79 -16.24
N THR A 30 15.98 2.93 -15.68
CA THR A 30 16.08 3.17 -14.23
C THR A 30 14.77 2.81 -13.56
N ARG A 31 14.83 1.88 -12.59
CA ARG A 31 13.70 1.53 -11.74
C ARG A 31 13.33 2.71 -10.84
N VAL A 32 12.04 2.95 -10.69
CA VAL A 32 11.46 4.00 -9.82
C VAL A 32 10.27 3.42 -9.05
N HIS A 33 9.82 4.08 -7.98
CA HIS A 33 8.60 3.67 -7.30
C HIS A 33 7.36 3.88 -8.17
N ALA A 34 6.34 3.06 -7.93
CA ALA A 34 5.00 3.34 -8.44
C ALA A 34 4.48 4.69 -7.90
N PRO A 35 3.54 5.36 -8.59
CA PRO A 35 3.07 6.69 -8.21
C PRO A 35 2.59 6.83 -6.75
N ASP A 36 1.99 5.79 -6.17
CA ASP A 36 1.54 5.81 -4.78
C ASP A 36 2.43 4.98 -3.83
N ALA A 37 3.53 4.41 -4.31
CA ALA A 37 4.43 3.57 -3.52
C ALA A 37 5.66 4.33 -3.02
N ASP A 38 6.28 3.82 -1.96
CA ASP A 38 7.58 4.25 -1.42
C ASP A 38 8.35 3.05 -0.82
N ALA A 39 9.44 3.32 -0.11
CA ALA A 39 10.26 2.28 0.51
C ALA A 39 9.49 1.45 1.54
N LEU A 40 8.66 2.09 2.39
CA LEU A 40 7.88 1.39 3.42
C LEU A 40 6.81 0.50 2.78
N THR A 41 6.07 1.01 1.80
CA THR A 41 5.04 0.22 1.13
C THR A 41 5.64 -1.00 0.44
N THR A 42 6.85 -0.87 -0.12
CA THR A 42 7.56 -1.98 -0.77
C THR A 42 8.03 -3.03 0.23
N VAL A 43 8.42 -2.63 1.45
CA VAL A 43 8.70 -3.56 2.56
C VAL A 43 7.45 -4.33 2.96
N ILE A 44 6.30 -3.64 3.06
CA ILE A 44 5.02 -4.28 3.35
C ILE A 44 4.65 -5.29 2.26
N ASP A 45 4.78 -4.91 0.98
CA ASP A 45 4.53 -5.81 -0.17
C ASP A 45 5.43 -7.06 -0.10
N ALA A 46 6.70 -6.93 0.30
CA ALA A 46 7.63 -8.04 0.46
C ALA A 46 7.18 -9.02 1.57
N LEU A 47 6.76 -8.48 2.71
CA LEU A 47 6.30 -9.27 3.86
C LEU A 47 4.97 -9.97 3.57
N GLU A 48 4.04 -9.32 2.86
CA GLU A 48 2.81 -9.97 2.41
C GLU A 48 3.06 -11.07 1.38
N ALA A 49 3.97 -10.86 0.43
CA ALA A 49 4.38 -11.89 -0.52
C ALA A 49 5.05 -13.08 0.18
N TRP A 50 5.87 -12.80 1.20
CA TRP A 50 6.49 -13.82 2.05
C TRP A 50 5.45 -14.64 2.82
N HIS A 51 4.51 -13.98 3.50
CA HIS A 51 3.45 -14.66 4.25
C HIS A 51 2.51 -15.48 3.37
N ARG A 52 2.14 -14.97 2.18
CA ARG A 52 1.27 -15.69 1.23
C ARG A 52 1.87 -16.99 0.71
N ARG A 53 3.21 -17.12 0.69
CA ARG A 53 3.89 -18.39 0.39
C ARG A 53 3.95 -19.34 1.58
N GLY A 54 3.34 -18.99 2.71
CA GLY A 54 3.27 -19.82 3.90
C GLY A 54 4.51 -19.75 4.77
N HIS A 55 5.38 -18.76 4.56
CA HIS A 55 6.47 -18.51 5.49
C HIS A 55 5.95 -17.85 6.78
N ASP A 56 6.59 -18.17 7.89
CA ASP A 56 6.24 -17.71 9.24
C ASP A 56 7.49 -17.49 10.12
N GLY A 57 7.26 -16.88 11.29
CA GLY A 57 8.28 -16.60 12.29
C GLY A 57 8.67 -15.12 12.40
N ASP A 58 9.53 -14.83 13.38
CA ASP A 58 9.90 -13.45 13.70
C ASP A 58 10.76 -12.83 12.60
N VAL A 59 10.56 -11.54 12.37
CA VAL A 59 11.31 -10.77 11.37
C VAL A 59 11.95 -9.53 12.01
N SER A 60 13.21 -9.31 11.69
CA SER A 60 13.92 -8.07 11.98
C SER A 60 13.75 -7.10 10.83
N VAL A 61 13.18 -5.94 11.12
CA VAL A 61 13.00 -4.85 10.16
C VAL A 61 13.56 -3.58 10.79
N ASP A 62 14.49 -2.92 10.10
CA ASP A 62 14.93 -1.58 10.48
C ASP A 62 13.80 -0.59 10.13
N LEU A 63 13.26 0.09 11.15
CA LEU A 63 12.08 0.94 11.07
C LEU A 63 12.30 2.22 11.86
N THR A 64 11.90 3.36 11.28
CA THR A 64 11.79 4.61 12.04
C THR A 64 10.61 4.56 13.01
N GLU A 65 10.56 5.52 13.94
CA GLU A 65 9.41 5.65 14.87
C GLU A 65 8.09 5.91 14.13
N GLU A 66 8.14 6.60 12.99
CA GLU A 66 6.97 6.90 12.15
C GLU A 66 6.50 5.68 11.34
N GLU A 67 7.44 4.87 10.83
CA GLU A 67 7.14 3.69 10.02
C GLU A 67 6.55 2.54 10.84
N ARG A 68 7.02 2.37 12.08
CA ARG A 68 6.63 1.27 12.97
C ARG A 68 5.11 1.12 13.14
N PRO A 69 4.32 2.14 13.53
CA PRO A 69 2.88 1.99 13.70
C PRO A 69 2.17 1.65 12.38
N ILE A 70 2.64 2.15 11.24
CA ILE A 70 2.07 1.85 9.92
C ILE A 70 2.31 0.39 9.58
N LEU A 71 3.54 -0.11 9.74
CA LEU A 71 3.88 -1.50 9.43
C LEU A 71 3.14 -2.48 10.35
N THR A 72 3.14 -2.24 11.67
CA THR A 72 2.44 -3.10 12.62
C THR A 72 0.94 -3.16 12.35
N ALA A 73 0.31 -2.02 12.07
CA ALA A 73 -1.11 -1.99 11.74
C ALA A 73 -1.42 -2.64 10.38
N SER A 74 -0.49 -2.57 9.42
CA SER A 74 -0.66 -3.18 8.09
C SER A 74 -0.55 -4.71 8.14
N LEU A 75 0.27 -5.24 9.04
CA LEU A 75 0.64 -6.65 9.13
C LEU A 75 0.39 -7.19 10.54
N PRO A 76 -0.88 -7.32 10.99
CA PRO A 76 -1.20 -7.72 12.37
C PRO A 76 -0.74 -9.14 12.72
N TRP A 77 -0.42 -9.96 11.72
CA TRP A 77 0.13 -11.32 11.90
C TRP A 77 1.65 -11.32 12.14
N LEU A 78 2.34 -10.21 11.88
CA LEU A 78 3.81 -10.16 11.91
C LEU A 78 4.32 -9.94 13.35
N THR A 79 5.31 -10.75 13.74
CA THR A 79 6.06 -10.53 14.98
C THR A 79 7.41 -9.89 14.66
N LEU A 80 7.64 -8.67 15.19
CA LEU A 80 8.90 -7.96 15.03
C LEU A 80 9.88 -8.33 16.14
N ASN A 81 11.09 -8.75 15.75
CA ASN A 81 12.17 -9.10 16.66
C ASN A 81 13.51 -8.72 16.04
N GLU A 82 14.27 -7.82 16.69
CA GLU A 82 15.58 -7.38 16.21
C GLU A 82 16.58 -8.53 16.04
N GLN A 83 16.41 -9.61 16.82
CA GLN A 83 17.21 -10.82 16.76
C GLN A 83 16.50 -11.98 16.04
N GLY A 84 15.40 -11.70 15.35
CA GLY A 84 14.61 -12.69 14.63
C GLY A 84 15.43 -13.45 13.57
N PRO A 85 15.04 -14.69 13.23
CA PRO A 85 15.76 -15.51 12.26
C PRO A 85 15.65 -14.97 10.83
N HIS A 86 14.66 -14.11 10.54
CA HIS A 86 14.50 -13.47 9.24
C HIS A 86 14.82 -11.98 9.31
N VAL A 87 15.29 -11.42 8.20
CA VAL A 87 15.67 -10.00 8.08
C VAL A 87 15.08 -9.43 6.80
N VAL A 88 14.58 -8.20 6.90
CA VAL A 88 14.23 -7.38 5.74
C VAL A 88 15.45 -6.60 5.26
N HIS A 89 15.84 -6.83 4.01
CA HIS A 89 16.84 -6.03 3.30
C HIS A 89 16.14 -5.03 2.39
N ARG A 90 16.23 -3.75 2.70
CA ARG A 90 15.79 -2.67 1.82
C ARG A 90 16.86 -2.43 0.75
N PHE A 91 16.45 -2.17 -0.48
CA PHE A 91 17.33 -1.71 -1.55
C PHE A 91 16.59 -0.74 -2.47
N ASP A 92 17.30 -0.24 -3.48
CA ASP A 92 16.75 0.75 -4.39
C ASP A 92 15.45 0.26 -5.06
N HIS A 93 14.33 0.89 -4.69
CA HIS A 93 12.98 0.57 -5.17
C HIS A 93 12.55 -0.89 -4.96
N GLY A 94 13.03 -1.54 -3.89
CA GLY A 94 12.76 -2.94 -3.62
C GLY A 94 13.04 -3.37 -2.18
N ALA A 95 12.61 -4.58 -1.83
CA ALA A 95 12.86 -5.18 -0.54
C ALA A 95 12.97 -6.70 -0.66
N ALA A 96 13.74 -7.33 0.23
CA ALA A 96 13.85 -8.77 0.35
C ALA A 96 13.60 -9.21 1.79
N VAL A 97 12.88 -10.31 1.99
CA VAL A 97 12.70 -10.98 3.29
C VAL A 97 13.43 -12.30 3.20
N MET A 98 14.49 -12.49 3.99
CA MET A 98 15.35 -13.68 3.91
C MET A 98 15.77 -14.16 5.29
N GLU A 99 16.24 -15.40 5.40
CA GLU A 99 16.94 -15.86 6.60
C GLU A 99 18.18 -14.98 6.88
N ARG A 100 18.44 -14.69 8.15
CA ARG A 100 19.54 -13.81 8.60
C ARG A 100 20.92 -14.26 8.14
N SER A 101 21.12 -15.58 7.98
CA SER A 101 22.37 -16.16 7.50
C SER A 101 22.52 -16.13 5.98
N ALA A 102 21.47 -15.79 5.23
CA ALA A 102 21.53 -15.74 3.78
C ALA A 102 22.34 -14.53 3.30
N SER A 103 23.12 -14.72 2.23
CA SER A 103 23.71 -13.60 1.51
C SER A 103 22.69 -13.00 0.54
N PHE A 104 22.62 -11.67 0.51
CA PHE A 104 21.77 -10.94 -0.42
C PHE A 104 22.62 -9.93 -1.19
N ASP A 105 22.56 -9.99 -2.52
CA ASP A 105 23.19 -9.03 -3.42
C ASP A 105 22.10 -8.22 -4.13
N ALA A 106 21.85 -7.01 -3.62
CA ALA A 106 20.88 -6.09 -4.18
C ALA A 106 21.20 -5.67 -5.64
N ALA A 107 22.49 -5.60 -6.01
CA ALA A 107 22.91 -5.18 -7.35
C ALA A 107 22.56 -6.25 -8.40
N ALA A 108 22.40 -7.51 -7.98
CA ALA A 108 21.98 -8.59 -8.87
C ALA A 108 20.46 -8.60 -9.15
N VAL A 109 19.66 -7.75 -8.52
CA VAL A 109 18.19 -7.76 -8.67
C VAL A 109 17.77 -6.99 -9.92
N VAL A 110 17.30 -7.74 -10.92
CA VAL A 110 16.81 -7.23 -12.20
C VAL A 110 15.33 -7.56 -12.35
N VAL A 111 14.54 -6.58 -12.82
CA VAL A 111 13.15 -6.82 -13.22
C VAL A 111 13.14 -7.17 -14.70
N ASP A 112 12.50 -8.28 -15.03
CA ASP A 112 12.36 -8.76 -16.40
C ASP A 112 11.64 -7.70 -17.25
N THR A 113 12.09 -7.51 -18.49
CA THR A 113 11.56 -6.47 -19.40
C THR A 113 10.05 -6.59 -19.58
N ASP A 114 9.52 -7.81 -19.65
CA ASP A 114 8.08 -8.05 -19.83
C ASP A 114 7.27 -7.71 -18.57
N ALA A 115 7.91 -7.70 -17.40
CA ALA A 115 7.30 -7.29 -16.14
C ALA A 115 7.35 -5.77 -15.91
N ARG A 116 8.15 -5.02 -16.68
CA ARG A 116 8.33 -3.57 -16.49
C ARG A 116 7.10 -2.78 -16.94
N ILE A 117 6.86 -1.67 -16.25
CA ILE A 117 5.89 -0.64 -16.62
C ILE A 117 6.66 0.62 -16.98
N PRO A 118 6.68 1.03 -18.25
CA PRO A 118 7.36 2.26 -18.64
C PRO A 118 6.59 3.48 -18.10
N VAL A 119 7.33 4.45 -17.58
CA VAL A 119 6.84 5.74 -17.11
C VAL A 119 7.55 6.83 -17.88
N ASP A 120 6.77 7.76 -18.41
CA ASP A 120 7.31 8.97 -19.01
C ASP A 120 8.07 9.82 -17.97
N GLU A 121 9.23 10.33 -18.35
CA GLU A 121 10.13 11.05 -17.44
C GLU A 121 9.47 12.32 -16.88
N ALA A 122 8.74 13.07 -17.73
CA ALA A 122 8.04 14.28 -17.30
C ALA A 122 6.89 13.94 -16.35
N THR A 123 6.15 12.87 -16.62
CA THR A 123 5.09 12.36 -15.74
C THR A 123 5.63 11.92 -14.40
N HIS A 124 6.76 11.20 -14.38
CA HIS A 124 7.43 10.80 -13.14
C HIS A 124 7.89 12.03 -12.34
N ALA A 125 8.56 12.99 -12.99
CA ALA A 125 9.01 14.22 -12.33
C ALA A 125 7.84 15.03 -11.75
N ALA A 126 6.77 15.20 -12.52
CA ALA A 126 5.54 15.88 -12.07
C ALA A 126 4.89 15.18 -10.88
N MET A 127 4.95 13.84 -10.83
CA MET A 127 4.42 13.07 -9.71
C MET A 127 5.26 13.26 -8.43
N GLN A 128 6.58 13.29 -8.54
CA GLN A 128 7.47 13.56 -7.41
C GLN A 128 7.28 14.99 -6.88
N GLU A 129 7.18 15.96 -7.78
CA GLU A 129 6.88 17.36 -7.42
C GLU A 129 5.52 17.46 -6.73
N ALA A 130 4.49 16.81 -7.28
CA ALA A 130 3.15 16.82 -6.69
C ALA A 130 3.14 16.27 -5.25
N TRP A 131 3.84 15.15 -5.00
CA TRP A 131 4.00 14.63 -3.64
C TRP A 131 4.77 15.58 -2.72
N ALA A 132 5.84 16.21 -3.21
CA ALA A 132 6.61 17.16 -2.43
C ALA A 132 5.78 18.39 -2.04
N VAL A 133 4.94 18.90 -2.95
CA VAL A 133 4.00 19.99 -2.65
C VAL A 133 2.93 19.52 -1.67
N GLU A 134 2.35 18.34 -1.87
CA GLU A 134 1.31 17.81 -0.98
C GLU A 134 1.81 17.61 0.46
N LEU A 135 3.05 17.12 0.61
CA LEU A 135 3.75 16.93 1.87
C LEU A 135 4.31 18.24 2.45
N SER A 136 4.30 19.35 1.72
CA SER A 136 4.75 20.62 2.27
C SER A 136 3.85 21.02 3.44
N GLY A 137 4.44 21.43 4.57
CA GLY A 137 3.68 22.03 5.68
C GLY A 137 2.97 23.34 5.32
N GLN A 138 3.25 23.90 4.14
CA GLN A 138 2.54 25.06 3.59
C GLN A 138 1.27 24.68 2.82
N ASN A 139 1.12 23.40 2.44
CA ASN A 139 -0.07 22.91 1.77
C ASN A 139 -1.17 22.64 2.79
N VAL A 140 -2.28 23.38 2.66
CA VAL A 140 -3.44 23.23 3.54
C VAL A 140 -4.58 22.65 2.74
N SER A 141 -4.91 21.38 3.00
CA SER A 141 -6.12 20.79 2.41
C SER A 141 -7.36 21.52 2.88
N GLN A 142 -8.29 21.77 1.97
CA GLN A 142 -9.57 22.44 2.22
C GLN A 142 -10.73 21.45 2.49
N GLY A 143 -10.47 20.15 2.44
CA GLY A 143 -11.46 19.13 2.74
C GLY A 143 -11.43 18.71 4.21
N ALA A 144 -11.84 17.47 4.49
CA ALA A 144 -12.07 17.02 5.84
C ALA A 144 -10.76 16.83 6.61
N TYR A 145 -10.52 17.67 7.60
CA TYR A 145 -9.35 17.59 8.46
C TYR A 145 -9.38 16.33 9.34
N VAL A 146 -8.32 15.53 9.28
CA VAL A 146 -8.09 14.40 10.18
C VAL A 146 -6.84 14.67 11.01
N SER A 147 -6.99 14.81 12.34
CA SER A 147 -5.85 14.99 13.24
C SER A 147 -4.98 13.74 13.29
N ASP A 148 -3.70 13.88 13.65
CA ASP A 148 -2.79 12.74 13.81
C ASP A 148 -3.33 11.70 14.78
N GLN A 149 -3.90 12.13 15.90
CA GLN A 149 -4.45 11.23 16.89
C GLN A 149 -5.61 10.39 16.32
N VAL A 150 -6.53 11.00 15.56
CA VAL A 150 -7.62 10.28 14.90
C VAL A 150 -7.09 9.41 13.74
N HIS A 151 -6.00 9.83 13.10
CA HIS A 151 -5.35 9.01 12.10
C HIS A 151 -4.78 7.72 12.73
N LEU A 152 -3.98 7.87 13.79
CA LEU A 152 -3.34 6.79 14.54
C LEU A 152 -4.34 5.80 15.13
N LEU A 153 -5.41 6.29 15.77
CA LEU A 153 -6.47 5.45 16.34
C LEU A 153 -7.19 4.59 15.29
N GLY A 154 -7.18 5.00 14.03
CA GLY A 154 -7.83 4.28 12.94
C GLY A 154 -6.91 3.39 12.12
N LEU A 155 -5.60 3.27 12.46
CA LEU A 155 -4.64 2.56 11.62
C LEU A 155 -5.00 1.08 11.45
N GLU A 156 -5.34 0.37 12.52
CA GLU A 156 -5.68 -1.06 12.44
C GLU A 156 -6.90 -1.31 11.54
N ALA A 157 -7.92 -0.46 11.62
CA ALA A 157 -9.08 -0.55 10.74
C ALA A 157 -8.75 -0.22 9.28
N ARG A 158 -7.90 0.80 9.04
CA ARG A 158 -7.55 1.30 7.69
C ARG A 158 -6.52 0.45 6.95
N LEU A 159 -5.54 -0.08 7.68
CA LEU A 159 -4.38 -0.79 7.14
C LEU A 159 -4.50 -2.29 7.36
N GLY A 160 -4.88 -2.69 8.57
CA GLY A 160 -5.07 -4.09 8.95
C GLY A 160 -6.46 -4.63 8.63
N MET A 161 -7.35 -3.77 8.09
CA MET A 161 -8.73 -4.12 7.76
C MET A 161 -9.53 -4.64 8.96
N GLN A 162 -9.13 -4.26 10.18
CA GLN A 162 -9.74 -4.71 11.43
C GLN A 162 -11.19 -4.23 11.52
N ALA A 163 -12.13 -5.17 11.61
CA ALA A 163 -13.56 -4.89 11.71
C ALA A 163 -14.05 -4.88 13.16
N GLN A 164 -15.25 -4.37 13.37
CA GLN A 164 -16.01 -4.57 14.59
C GLN A 164 -16.77 -5.91 14.48
N ALA A 165 -17.01 -6.59 15.61
CA ALA A 165 -17.80 -7.81 15.62
C ALA A 165 -19.20 -7.55 15.03
N GLY A 166 -19.59 -8.37 14.05
CA GLY A 166 -20.78 -8.15 13.22
C GLY A 166 -20.43 -7.57 11.84
N PRO A 167 -21.43 -7.10 11.06
CA PRO A 167 -21.22 -6.65 9.69
C PRO A 167 -20.80 -5.17 9.63
N MET A 168 -19.75 -4.79 10.37
CA MET A 168 -19.38 -3.38 10.55
C MET A 168 -17.89 -3.12 10.40
N TRP A 169 -17.57 -2.27 9.44
CA TRP A 169 -16.23 -1.75 9.19
C TRP A 169 -16.38 -0.39 8.49
N PRO A 170 -15.59 0.64 8.89
CA PRO A 170 -14.70 0.65 10.04
C PRO A 170 -15.45 0.53 11.39
N PRO A 171 -14.77 0.12 12.48
CA PRO A 171 -15.36 0.08 13.82
C PRO A 171 -15.91 1.44 14.26
N ARG A 172 -16.99 1.45 15.04
CA ARG A 172 -17.49 2.68 15.67
C ARG A 172 -16.58 3.11 16.80
N GLY A 173 -16.63 4.40 17.17
CA GLY A 173 -15.95 4.88 18.37
C GLY A 173 -16.61 4.39 19.67
N SER A 174 -17.92 4.14 19.65
CA SER A 174 -18.68 3.58 20.76
C SER A 174 -19.99 2.93 20.28
N ASN A 175 -20.50 2.02 21.09
CA ASN A 175 -21.86 1.51 20.99
C ASN A 175 -22.88 2.55 21.50
N ALA A 176 -24.17 2.28 21.28
CA ALA A 176 -25.25 3.19 21.71
C ALA A 176 -25.31 3.40 23.23
N ASP A 177 -24.80 2.46 24.02
CA ASP A 177 -24.71 2.52 25.48
C ASP A 177 -23.41 3.18 25.99
N GLY A 178 -22.54 3.65 25.09
CA GLY A 178 -21.25 4.26 25.41
C GLY A 178 -20.12 3.26 25.65
N SER A 179 -20.36 1.95 25.57
CA SER A 179 -19.30 0.94 25.64
C SER A 179 -18.44 0.92 24.38
N LEU A 180 -17.21 0.40 24.49
CA LEU A 180 -16.37 0.15 23.32
C LEU A 180 -16.93 -1.04 22.54
N PRO A 181 -16.97 -0.97 21.19
CA PRO A 181 -17.35 -2.12 20.39
C PRO A 181 -16.32 -3.23 20.52
N SER A 182 -16.79 -4.48 20.54
CA SER A 182 -15.92 -5.64 20.46
C SER A 182 -15.31 -5.77 19.08
N GLU A 183 -14.03 -6.13 19.02
CA GLU A 183 -13.32 -6.41 17.77
C GLU A 183 -13.88 -7.66 17.07
N GLY A 184 -13.93 -7.60 15.73
CA GLY A 184 -14.29 -8.70 14.87
C GLY A 184 -13.07 -9.32 14.19
N HIS A 185 -13.31 -10.11 13.14
CA HIS A 185 -12.23 -10.54 12.25
C HIS A 185 -11.86 -9.43 11.26
N ALA A 186 -10.59 -9.33 10.90
CA ALA A 186 -10.18 -8.48 9.79
C ALA A 186 -10.85 -8.91 8.47
N LEU A 187 -11.18 -7.94 7.62
CA LEU A 187 -11.68 -8.22 6.27
C LEU A 187 -10.58 -8.82 5.39
N SER A 188 -10.96 -9.59 4.37
CA SER A 188 -10.02 -10.12 3.40
C SER A 188 -9.31 -9.00 2.63
N LEU A 189 -8.04 -9.22 2.27
CA LEU A 189 -7.30 -8.31 1.40
C LEU A 189 -7.65 -8.49 -0.09
N THR A 190 -8.57 -9.38 -0.41
CA THR A 190 -9.13 -9.58 -1.75
C THR A 190 -10.61 -9.25 -1.75
N ALA A 191 -11.08 -8.61 -2.84
CA ALA A 191 -12.45 -8.20 -3.00
C ALA A 191 -12.86 -8.21 -4.48
N ARG A 192 -14.15 -8.00 -4.75
CA ARG A 192 -14.73 -7.85 -6.08
C ARG A 192 -15.26 -6.44 -6.29
N VAL A 193 -14.99 -5.86 -7.45
CA VAL A 193 -15.51 -4.52 -7.81
C VAL A 193 -17.03 -4.59 -8.01
N MET A 194 -17.78 -3.82 -7.22
CA MET A 194 -19.23 -3.68 -7.34
C MET A 194 -19.61 -2.53 -8.27
N SER A 195 -18.86 -1.44 -8.20
CA SER A 195 -19.05 -0.25 -9.02
C SER A 195 -17.77 0.59 -8.96
N TRP A 196 -17.57 1.45 -9.93
CA TRP A 196 -16.44 2.36 -9.96
C TRP A 196 -16.81 3.69 -10.61
N THR A 197 -16.04 4.72 -10.28
CA THR A 197 -16.11 6.02 -10.92
C THR A 197 -14.72 6.59 -11.10
N ARG A 198 -14.54 7.42 -12.13
CA ARG A 198 -13.31 8.18 -12.34
C ARG A 198 -13.61 9.66 -12.15
N LEU A 199 -12.99 10.25 -11.13
CA LEU A 199 -13.02 11.68 -10.89
C LEU A 199 -11.95 12.34 -11.75
N ILE A 200 -12.37 13.14 -12.73
CA ILE A 200 -11.44 13.99 -13.48
C ILE A 200 -10.93 15.13 -12.59
N ALA A 201 -9.79 15.71 -12.95
CA ALA A 201 -9.06 16.69 -12.14
C ALA A 201 -9.93 17.83 -11.57
N ALA A 202 -10.86 18.38 -12.35
CA ALA A 202 -11.72 19.49 -11.93
C ALA A 202 -12.74 19.17 -10.82
N GLY A 203 -12.97 17.87 -10.52
CA GLY A 203 -13.90 17.42 -9.49
C GLY A 203 -13.24 16.64 -8.34
N CYS A 204 -11.90 16.57 -8.30
CA CYS A 204 -11.20 15.87 -7.23
C CYS A 204 -11.22 16.71 -5.93
N PRO A 205 -11.43 16.08 -4.76
CA PRO A 205 -11.24 16.74 -3.47
C PRO A 205 -9.88 17.42 -3.36
N SER A 206 -9.78 18.49 -2.57
CA SER A 206 -8.57 19.31 -2.50
C SER A 206 -7.33 18.51 -2.09
N GLU A 207 -7.49 17.48 -1.24
CA GLU A 207 -6.43 16.57 -0.81
C GLU A 207 -5.73 15.89 -1.99
N PHE A 208 -6.44 15.70 -3.11
CA PHE A 208 -5.95 14.97 -4.27
C PHE A 208 -5.74 15.86 -5.50
N SER A 209 -6.10 17.13 -5.40
CA SER A 209 -6.19 18.06 -6.53
C SER A 209 -4.85 18.29 -7.25
N ILE A 210 -3.72 18.14 -6.54
CA ILE A 210 -2.38 18.33 -7.09
C ILE A 210 -1.98 17.13 -7.97
N ARG A 211 -2.26 15.91 -7.52
CA ARG A 211 -1.85 14.67 -8.21
C ARG A 211 -2.86 14.23 -9.26
N ALA A 212 -4.16 14.53 -9.08
CA ALA A 212 -5.20 14.10 -10.01
C ALA A 212 -4.93 14.51 -11.48
N PRO A 213 -4.48 15.74 -11.81
CA PRO A 213 -4.10 16.09 -13.18
C PRO A 213 -2.99 15.20 -13.75
N VAL A 214 -1.96 14.89 -12.95
CA VAL A 214 -0.82 14.06 -13.37
C VAL A 214 -1.27 12.62 -13.66
N LEU A 215 -2.21 12.11 -12.87
CA LEU A 215 -2.78 10.76 -13.01
C LEU A 215 -3.92 10.67 -14.04
N GLY A 216 -4.30 11.80 -14.66
CA GLY A 216 -5.46 11.89 -15.56
C GLY A 216 -6.81 11.67 -14.85
N GLY A 217 -6.86 11.89 -13.54
CA GLY A 217 -8.00 11.64 -12.65
C GLY A 217 -7.72 10.55 -11.62
N LEU A 218 -8.63 10.40 -10.66
CA LEU A 218 -8.60 9.33 -9.65
C LEU A 218 -9.74 8.34 -9.88
N THR A 219 -9.42 7.05 -9.89
CA THR A 219 -10.42 5.99 -9.93
C THR A 219 -10.77 5.57 -8.50
N SER A 220 -12.06 5.60 -8.16
CA SER A 220 -12.60 5.12 -6.88
C SER A 220 -13.50 3.91 -7.13
N LEU A 221 -13.34 2.88 -6.31
CA LEU A 221 -14.04 1.61 -6.41
C LEU A 221 -14.89 1.39 -5.16
N ILE A 222 -16.13 0.94 -5.36
CA ILE A 222 -16.88 0.24 -4.31
C ILE A 222 -16.58 -1.24 -4.50
N VAL A 223 -16.11 -1.91 -3.46
CA VAL A 223 -15.77 -3.34 -3.50
C VAL A 223 -16.58 -4.13 -2.47
N ALA A 224 -16.90 -5.37 -2.80
CA ALA A 224 -17.48 -6.35 -1.89
C ALA A 224 -16.44 -7.41 -1.55
N PHE A 225 -16.30 -7.67 -0.24
CA PHE A 225 -15.51 -8.78 0.28
C PHE A 225 -16.37 -10.05 0.32
N ASP A 226 -15.73 -11.22 0.38
CA ASP A 226 -16.43 -12.49 0.54
C ASP A 226 -17.24 -12.52 1.85
N HIS A 227 -16.70 -11.88 2.89
CA HIS A 227 -17.32 -11.74 4.20
C HIS A 227 -17.13 -10.31 4.74
N GLY A 228 -18.19 -9.75 5.34
CA GLY A 228 -18.19 -8.40 5.91
C GLY A 228 -18.83 -7.34 5.00
N PRO A 229 -18.82 -6.06 5.41
CA PRO A 229 -19.44 -4.97 4.66
C PRO A 229 -18.57 -4.52 3.49
N SER A 230 -19.19 -3.96 2.45
CA SER A 230 -18.49 -3.33 1.33
C SER A 230 -17.68 -2.10 1.75
N GLY A 231 -16.63 -1.79 1.00
CA GLY A 231 -15.74 -0.64 1.24
C GLY A 231 -15.49 0.20 0.00
N VAL A 232 -14.96 1.41 0.21
CA VAL A 232 -14.55 2.33 -0.87
C VAL A 232 -13.03 2.46 -0.87
N PHE A 233 -12.41 2.24 -2.02
CA PHE A 233 -10.95 2.30 -2.17
C PHE A 233 -10.56 3.05 -3.45
N LEU A 234 -9.45 3.78 -3.40
CA LEU A 234 -8.83 4.31 -4.61
C LEU A 234 -8.11 3.19 -5.35
N TYR A 235 -8.14 3.21 -6.67
CA TYR A 235 -7.25 2.39 -7.49
C TYR A 235 -5.81 2.93 -7.36
N ALA A 236 -4.84 2.05 -7.15
CA ALA A 236 -3.45 2.44 -6.91
C ALA A 236 -2.68 2.74 -8.19
N ASP A 237 -1.61 3.52 -8.03
CA ASP A 237 -0.44 3.55 -8.93
C ASP A 237 -0.71 4.09 -10.35
N GLY A 238 -1.85 4.73 -10.59
CA GLY A 238 -2.04 5.65 -11.72
C GLY A 238 -2.01 5.02 -13.13
N HIS A 239 -1.80 3.71 -13.24
CA HIS A 239 -1.73 3.03 -14.52
C HIS A 239 -3.14 2.92 -15.12
N PRO A 240 -3.33 3.12 -16.44
CA PRO A 240 -4.61 2.88 -17.08
C PRO A 240 -4.96 1.39 -16.95
N SER A 241 -5.68 1.05 -15.90
CA SER A 241 -6.39 -0.19 -15.78
C SER A 241 -7.82 0.09 -16.20
N GLU A 242 -8.24 -0.60 -17.25
CA GLU A 242 -9.67 -0.83 -17.45
C GLU A 242 -10.12 -1.69 -16.27
N VAL A 243 -10.64 -1.02 -15.24
CA VAL A 243 -11.36 -1.69 -14.16
C VAL A 243 -12.79 -1.88 -14.63
N ALA A 244 -13.27 -3.12 -14.54
CA ALA A 244 -14.65 -3.47 -14.80
C ALA A 244 -15.38 -3.80 -13.49
N ILE A 245 -16.71 -3.73 -13.54
CA ILE A 245 -17.53 -4.40 -12.51
C ILE A 245 -17.20 -5.89 -12.56
N ASP A 246 -17.21 -6.53 -11.40
CA ASP A 246 -16.83 -7.93 -11.16
C ASP A 246 -15.35 -8.27 -11.27
N ASP A 247 -14.46 -7.31 -11.57
CA ASP A 247 -13.02 -7.55 -11.49
C ASP A 247 -12.61 -7.95 -10.06
N ALA A 248 -11.71 -8.93 -9.95
CA ALA A 248 -11.05 -9.26 -8.70
C ALA A 248 -9.94 -8.25 -8.43
N VAL A 249 -9.87 -7.75 -7.19
CA VAL A 249 -8.87 -6.79 -6.75
C VAL A 249 -8.21 -7.22 -5.45
N GLY A 250 -6.94 -6.88 -5.32
CA GLY A 250 -6.15 -6.98 -4.09
C GLY A 250 -5.98 -5.61 -3.45
N LEU A 251 -5.99 -5.57 -2.13
CA LEU A 251 -5.81 -4.36 -1.33
C LEU A 251 -4.37 -4.26 -0.84
N VAL A 252 -3.65 -3.26 -1.33
CA VAL A 252 -2.24 -3.01 -1.03
C VAL A 252 -2.05 -1.73 -0.24
N VAL A 253 -1.04 -1.66 0.63
CA VAL A 253 -0.73 -0.43 1.37
C VAL A 253 -0.03 0.55 0.45
N ARG A 254 -0.56 1.76 0.35
CA ARG A 254 -0.02 2.83 -0.48
C ARG A 254 -0.14 4.17 0.24
N ARG A 255 0.59 5.15 -0.27
CA ARG A 255 0.39 6.56 0.06
C ARG A 255 -0.99 7.00 -0.44
N VAL A 256 -1.81 7.55 0.46
CA VAL A 256 -3.15 8.01 0.11
C VAL A 256 -3.15 9.50 -0.13
N TYR A 257 -2.74 10.28 0.86
CA TYR A 257 -2.61 11.73 0.78
C TYR A 257 -1.62 12.24 1.84
N ALA A 258 -1.24 13.51 1.80
CA ALA A 258 -0.51 14.18 2.87
C ALA A 258 -1.29 15.39 3.42
N GLN A 259 -1.10 15.67 4.71
CA GLN A 259 -1.73 16.79 5.41
C GLN A 259 -0.81 17.26 6.55
N ASP A 260 -0.59 18.57 6.68
CA ASP A 260 0.25 19.18 7.72
C ASP A 260 1.66 18.56 7.81
N GLY A 261 2.31 18.32 6.67
CA GLY A 261 3.63 17.70 6.66
C GLY A 261 3.66 16.20 6.90
N THR A 262 2.50 15.57 7.12
CA THR A 262 2.40 14.15 7.47
C THR A 262 1.79 13.35 6.34
N LEU A 263 2.49 12.31 5.91
CA LEU A 263 2.02 11.36 4.92
C LEU A 263 1.04 10.37 5.54
N ARG A 264 -0.10 10.15 4.88
CA ARG A 264 -1.15 9.22 5.30
C ARG A 264 -1.14 7.99 4.42
N TYR A 265 -1.06 6.83 5.07
CA TYR A 265 -1.12 5.54 4.42
C TYR A 265 -2.52 4.93 4.56
N GLY A 266 -2.84 4.05 3.63
CA GLY A 266 -4.10 3.33 3.58
C GLY A 266 -4.04 2.23 2.54
N ARG A 267 -5.04 1.35 2.56
CA ARG A 267 -5.20 0.36 1.50
C ARG A 267 -5.75 1.03 0.23
N LYS A 268 -5.20 0.65 -0.93
CA LYS A 268 -5.68 0.96 -2.27
C LYS A 268 -5.85 -0.34 -3.05
N ALA A 269 -6.71 -0.32 -4.06
CA ALA A 269 -7.01 -1.50 -4.86
C ALA A 269 -6.09 -1.60 -6.09
N LEU A 270 -5.64 -2.81 -6.37
CA LEU A 270 -5.01 -3.21 -7.62
C LEU A 270 -5.77 -4.39 -8.21
N ARG A 271 -5.93 -4.42 -9.52
CA ARG A 271 -6.51 -5.59 -10.21
C ARG A 271 -5.59 -6.80 -10.06
N LEU A 272 -6.17 -7.96 -9.77
CA LEU A 272 -5.48 -9.26 -9.68
C LEU A 272 -5.37 -9.96 -11.04
#